data_AF-A0A380FL36-F1
#
_entry.id   AF-A0A380FL36-F1
#
_cell.length_a   1.000
_cell.length_b   1.000
_cell.length_c   1.000
_cell.angle_alpha   90.00
_cell.angle_beta   90.00
_cell.angle_gamma   90.00
#
_symmetry.space_group_name_H-M   'P 1'
#
loop_
_entity.id
_entity.type
_entity.pdbx_description
1 polymer ?
#
loop_
_entity_poly.entity_id
_entity_poly.type
_entity_poly.pdbx_seq_one_letter_code
_entity_poly.pdbx_strand_id
1 'polypeptide(L)'
;MDWGIPDERSVTTRQKQYAHALSDAGADVIVGHNTVVQEIEQYKNTNIFYSLGNVTSEGFLSKNKQGLTVQQNWDGKKSQFMVTPIKSQGGKITESRPNKIEEIKLLNNLQSDSVKLKKENGGYVYEH
;
A
#
# COMPACT_ATOMS: atom_id res chain seq x y z
N MET A 1 -5.47 18.71 7.60
CA MET A 1 -5.74 17.34 8.06
C MET A 1 -4.67 16.47 7.45
N ASP A 2 -3.77 15.91 8.27
CA ASP A 2 -2.81 14.90 7.81
C ASP A 2 -3.43 13.51 8.02
N TRP A 3 -3.30 12.63 7.03
CA TRP A 3 -3.83 11.26 7.09
C TRP A 3 -3.10 10.46 8.17
N GLY A 4 -1.76 10.54 8.20
CA GLY A 4 -0.91 9.76 9.10
C GLY A 4 0.06 10.64 9.90
N ILE A 5 1.04 9.99 10.53
CA ILE A 5 2.23 10.64 11.08
C ILE A 5 3.36 10.39 10.07
N PRO A 6 4.10 11.41 9.62
CA PRO A 6 5.24 11.22 8.72
C PRO A 6 6.24 10.19 9.26
N ASP A 7 6.73 9.32 8.38
CA ASP A 7 7.71 8.26 8.62
C ASP A 7 7.27 7.12 9.58
N GLU A 8 6.04 7.19 10.09
CA GLU A 8 5.44 6.11 10.88
C GLU A 8 5.02 4.94 9.98
N ARG A 9 5.59 3.76 10.22
CA ARG A 9 5.35 2.56 9.41
C ARG A 9 4.10 1.83 9.85
N SER A 10 3.73 1.94 11.11
CA SER A 10 2.51 1.33 11.64
C SER A 10 1.30 2.21 11.36
N VAL A 11 0.18 1.59 11.01
CA VAL A 11 -1.06 2.34 10.84
C VAL A 11 -1.55 2.80 12.22
N THR A 12 -1.76 4.11 12.37
CA THR A 12 -2.24 4.68 13.63
C THR A 12 -3.70 4.30 13.89
N THR A 13 -4.11 4.26 15.17
CA THR A 13 -5.52 4.02 15.54
C THR A 13 -6.46 5.00 14.85
N ARG A 14 -6.05 6.26 14.73
CA ARG A 14 -6.82 7.30 14.05
C ARG A 14 -7.00 7.02 12.56
N GLN A 15 -5.94 6.57 11.88
CA GLN A 15 -6.05 6.14 10.47
C GLN A 15 -7.05 5.00 10.32
N LYS A 16 -6.96 3.96 11.17
CA LYS A 16 -7.90 2.82 11.12
C LYS A 16 -9.34 3.27 11.35
N GLN A 17 -9.58 4.09 12.37
CA GLN A 17 -10.91 4.63 12.67
C GLN A 17 -11.51 5.43 11.50
N TYR A 18 -10.72 6.30 10.86
CA TYR A 18 -11.20 7.04 9.69
C TYR A 18 -11.43 6.14 8.48
N ALA A 19 -10.54 5.19 8.20
CA ALA A 19 -10.71 4.27 7.08
C ALA A 19 -11.94 3.37 7.26
N HIS A 20 -12.16 2.86 8.47
CA HIS A 20 -13.36 2.07 8.81
C HIS A 20 -14.62 2.92 8.72
N ALA A 21 -14.62 4.17 9.19
CA ALA A 21 -15.77 5.06 9.04
C ALA A 21 -16.10 5.38 7.56
N LEU A 22 -15.09 5.54 6.71
CA LEU A 22 -15.26 5.73 5.26
C LEU A 22 -15.80 4.45 4.60
N SER A 23 -15.33 3.27 5.01
CA SER A 23 -15.87 1.99 4.58
C SER A 23 -17.34 1.84 4.99
N ASP A 24 -17.68 2.17 6.23
CA ASP A 24 -19.05 2.13 6.75
C ASP A 24 -19.99 3.11 6.03
N ALA A 25 -19.44 4.22 5.52
CA ALA A 25 -20.16 5.17 4.68
C ALA A 25 -20.32 4.72 3.22
N GLY A 26 -19.73 3.59 2.81
CA GLY A 26 -19.92 2.96 1.51
C GLY A 26 -18.74 3.09 0.53
N ALA A 27 -17.54 3.44 0.98
CA ALA A 27 -16.36 3.45 0.10
C ALA A 27 -15.96 2.01 -0.30
N ASP A 28 -15.75 1.74 -1.59
CA ASP A 28 -15.26 0.43 -2.08
C ASP A 28 -13.73 0.28 -1.97
N VAL A 29 -13.01 1.39 -2.13
CA VAL A 29 -11.55 1.45 -2.07
C VAL A 29 -11.10 2.73 -1.38
N ILE A 30 -10.13 2.62 -0.49
CA ILE A 30 -9.53 3.75 0.23
C ILE A 30 -8.03 3.74 -0.04
N VAL A 31 -7.50 4.85 -0.54
CA VAL A 31 -6.05 5.05 -0.74
C VAL A 31 -5.61 6.25 0.08
N GLY A 32 -4.86 5.96 1.14
CA GLY A 32 -4.29 6.95 2.04
C GLY A 32 -2.91 7.42 1.61
N HIS A 33 -2.41 8.47 2.27
CA HIS A 33 -1.10 9.04 2.00
C HIS A 33 -0.24 9.12 3.26
N ASN A 34 0.99 8.60 3.19
CA ASN A 34 2.06 8.85 4.14
C ASN A 34 3.42 8.86 3.38
N THR A 35 4.50 9.27 4.03
CA THR A 35 5.85 9.29 3.44
C THR A 35 6.43 7.88 3.24
N VAL A 36 5.90 6.88 3.96
CA VAL A 36 6.32 5.48 3.91
C VAL A 36 5.18 4.55 3.51
N VAL A 37 5.53 3.37 2.99
CA VAL A 37 4.58 2.29 2.71
C VAL A 37 3.99 1.77 4.03
N GLN A 38 2.68 1.55 4.07
CA GLN A 38 1.96 1.02 5.24
C GLN A 38 1.10 -0.20 4.85
N GLU A 39 0.50 -0.81 5.87
CA GLU A 39 -0.38 -1.98 5.80
C GLU A 39 -1.47 -1.86 4.72
N ILE A 40 -1.86 -3.01 4.18
CA ILE A 40 -3.04 -3.21 3.34
C ILE A 40 -4.05 -4.04 4.14
N GLU A 41 -5.26 -3.54 4.21
CA GLU A 41 -6.35 -4.14 4.96
C GLU A 41 -7.58 -4.34 4.06
N GLN A 42 -8.31 -5.43 4.27
CA GLN A 42 -9.65 -5.58 3.76
C GLN A 42 -10.61 -5.55 4.96
N TYR A 43 -11.38 -4.47 5.05
CA TYR A 43 -12.39 -4.30 6.08
C TYR A 43 -13.77 -4.36 5.42
N LYS A 44 -14.57 -5.37 5.78
CA LYS A 44 -15.84 -5.69 5.11
C LYS A 44 -15.62 -5.89 3.60
N ASN A 45 -16.28 -5.08 2.77
CA ASN A 45 -16.14 -5.11 1.31
C ASN A 45 -15.17 -4.04 0.77
N THR A 46 -14.47 -3.34 1.66
CA THR A 46 -13.60 -2.20 1.31
C THR A 46 -12.13 -2.60 1.36
N ASN A 47 -11.40 -2.30 0.29
CA ASN A 47 -9.95 -2.48 0.24
C ASN A 47 -9.25 -1.18 0.65
N ILE A 48 -8.40 -1.26 1.67
CA ILE A 48 -7.77 -0.11 2.30
C ILE A 48 -6.26 -0.21 2.11
N PHE A 49 -5.70 0.75 1.37
CA PHE A 49 -4.26 0.94 1.22
C PHE A 49 -3.86 2.16 2.06
N TYR A 50 -3.39 1.94 3.29
CA TYR A 50 -3.16 3.07 4.22
C TYR A 50 -2.09 4.05 3.73
N SER A 51 -1.07 3.56 3.03
CA SER A 51 -0.13 4.40 2.30
C SER A 51 0.65 3.59 1.27
N LEU A 52 0.75 4.11 0.06
CA LEU A 52 1.59 3.56 -1.01
C LEU A 52 3.05 4.05 -0.93
N GLY A 53 3.39 4.85 0.08
CA GLY A 53 4.70 5.47 0.23
C GLY A 53 4.94 6.63 -0.73
N ASN A 54 6.17 7.15 -0.70
CA ASN A 54 6.56 8.34 -1.45
C ASN A 54 7.75 8.07 -2.37
N VAL A 55 7.52 8.21 -3.68
CA VAL A 55 8.52 8.04 -4.74
C VAL A 55 8.82 9.33 -5.51
N THR A 56 8.05 10.40 -5.29
CA THR A 56 8.12 11.64 -6.08
C THR A 56 8.84 12.78 -5.38
N SER A 57 8.92 12.76 -4.04
CA SER A 57 9.53 13.86 -3.28
C SER A 57 11.05 13.75 -3.24
N GLU A 58 11.72 14.87 -3.55
CA GLU A 58 13.17 15.00 -3.42
C GLU A 58 13.51 15.55 -2.02
N GLY A 59 14.08 14.72 -1.13
CA GLY A 59 14.53 15.18 0.19
C GLY A 59 14.84 14.08 1.22
N PHE A 60 15.38 14.47 2.38
CA PHE A 60 15.79 13.59 3.49
C PHE A 60 14.68 12.66 4.03
N LEU A 61 13.42 13.03 3.83
CA LEU A 61 12.23 12.24 4.19
C LEU A 61 12.02 11.00 3.31
N SER A 62 12.71 10.92 2.17
CA SER A 62 12.61 9.79 1.24
C SER A 62 13.79 8.82 1.38
N LYS A 63 14.29 8.54 2.59
CA LYS A 63 15.47 7.66 2.79
C LYS A 63 15.40 6.33 2.01
N ASN A 64 14.20 5.87 1.66
CA ASN A 64 14.01 4.65 0.89
C ASN A 64 13.52 4.82 -0.56
N LYS A 65 13.20 6.02 -1.08
CA LYS A 65 12.68 6.28 -2.47
C LYS A 65 11.85 5.12 -3.06
N GLN A 66 11.04 4.48 -2.23
CA GLN A 66 10.36 3.22 -2.50
C GLN A 66 8.89 3.45 -2.20
N GLY A 67 8.05 2.88 -3.04
CA GLY A 67 6.62 2.92 -2.89
C GLY A 67 5.98 1.77 -3.63
N LEU A 68 4.67 1.87 -3.78
CA LEU A 68 3.85 0.89 -4.47
C LEU A 68 3.02 1.57 -5.55
N THR A 69 2.75 0.85 -6.62
CA THR A 69 1.59 1.11 -7.47
C THR A 69 0.55 0.05 -7.20
N VAL A 70 -0.72 0.47 -7.17
CA VAL A 70 -1.87 -0.43 -7.08
C VAL A 70 -2.63 -0.35 -8.39
N GLN A 71 -2.90 -1.49 -8.99
CA GLN A 71 -3.73 -1.62 -10.18
C GLN A 71 -4.99 -2.38 -9.78
N GLN A 72 -6.16 -1.80 -10.07
CA GLN A 72 -7.45 -2.45 -9.89
C GLN A 72 -7.93 -2.96 -11.24
N ASN A 73 -8.22 -4.26 -11.33
CA ASN A 73 -8.97 -4.85 -12.41
C ASN A 73 -10.40 -5.13 -11.92
N TRP A 74 -11.40 -4.54 -12.56
CA TRP A 74 -12.80 -4.64 -12.16
C TRP A 74 -13.65 -5.16 -13.31
N ASP A 75 -14.39 -6.24 -13.05
CA ASP A 75 -15.24 -6.92 -14.04
C ASP A 75 -16.73 -6.51 -13.95
N GLY A 76 -17.05 -5.49 -13.14
CA GLY A 76 -18.43 -5.09 -12.83
C GLY A 76 -19.00 -5.73 -11.58
N LYS A 77 -18.36 -6.76 -11.01
CA LYS A 77 -18.81 -7.48 -9.80
C LYS A 77 -17.72 -7.63 -8.75
N LYS A 78 -16.48 -7.86 -9.16
CA LYS A 78 -15.33 -8.13 -8.31
C LYS A 78 -14.16 -7.25 -8.71
N SER A 79 -13.43 -6.79 -7.70
CA SER A 79 -12.17 -6.07 -7.87
C SER A 79 -11.01 -7.00 -7.54
N GLN A 80 -10.05 -7.10 -8.44
CA GLN A 80 -8.76 -7.74 -8.20
C GLN A 80 -7.67 -6.67 -8.15
N PHE A 81 -6.75 -6.79 -7.21
CA PHE A 81 -5.69 -5.82 -7.03
C PHE A 81 -4.31 -6.44 -7.26
N MET A 82 -3.49 -5.74 -8.03
CA MET A 82 -2.07 -6.02 -8.17
C MET A 82 -1.27 -4.89 -7.54
N VAL A 83 -0.38 -5.24 -6.63
CA VAL A 83 0.51 -4.34 -5.89
C VAL A 83 1.93 -4.54 -6.41
N THR A 84 2.48 -3.53 -7.08
CA THR A 84 3.83 -3.61 -7.67
C THR A 84 4.78 -2.66 -6.94
N PRO A 85 5.90 -3.16 -6.40
CA PRO A 85 6.91 -2.30 -5.80
C PRO A 85 7.57 -1.42 -6.84
N ILE A 86 7.72 -0.15 -6.52
CA ILE A 86 8.37 0.84 -7.38
C ILE A 86 9.42 1.63 -6.61
N LYS A 87 10.35 2.24 -7.34
CA LYS A 87 11.36 3.13 -6.79
C LYS A 87 11.65 4.30 -7.72
N SER A 88 12.15 5.39 -7.14
CA SER A 88 12.70 6.50 -7.91
C SER A 88 14.20 6.35 -8.10
N GLN A 89 14.64 6.31 -9.36
CA GLN A 89 16.03 6.17 -9.78
C GLN A 89 16.31 7.08 -10.97
N GLY A 90 17.29 7.99 -10.83
CA GLY A 90 17.70 8.90 -11.91
C GLY A 90 16.58 9.83 -12.41
N GLY A 91 15.73 10.33 -11.50
CA GLY A 91 14.59 11.21 -11.84
C GLY A 91 13.41 10.49 -12.52
N LYS A 92 13.44 9.15 -12.57
CA LYS A 92 12.38 8.31 -13.14
C LYS A 92 11.83 7.34 -12.11
N ILE A 93 10.55 7.02 -12.23
CA ILE A 93 9.93 5.91 -11.49
C ILE A 93 10.14 4.63 -12.30
N THR A 94 10.62 3.59 -11.64
CA THR A 94 10.82 2.25 -12.22
C THR A 94 10.32 1.19 -11.27
N GLU A 95 10.02 0.00 -11.78
CA GLU A 95 9.79 -1.18 -10.96
C GLU A 95 10.99 -1.43 -10.02
N SER A 96 10.67 -1.81 -8.78
CA SER A 96 11.63 -2.28 -7.81
C SER A 96 11.53 -3.80 -7.72
N ARG A 97 12.69 -4.48 -7.86
CA ARG A 97 12.79 -5.93 -7.71
C ARG A 97 13.54 -6.23 -6.41
N PRO A 98 12.83 -6.32 -5.27
CA PRO A 98 13.47 -6.56 -3.99
C PRO A 98 14.16 -7.93 -3.98
N ASN A 99 15.31 -8.02 -3.31
CA ASN A 99 15.90 -9.32 -2.99
C ASN A 99 15.04 -10.06 -1.94
N LYS A 100 15.37 -11.32 -1.65
CA LYS A 100 14.58 -12.17 -0.73
C LYS A 100 14.35 -11.54 0.65
N ILE A 101 15.35 -10.85 1.21
CA ILE A 101 15.24 -10.23 2.54
C ILE A 101 14.36 -8.97 2.48
N GLU A 102 14.53 -8.15 1.45
CA GLU A 102 13.72 -6.96 1.22
C GLU A 102 12.26 -7.31 0.94
N GLU A 103 12.02 -8.39 0.20
CA GLU A 103 10.70 -8.93 -0.09
C GLU A 103 10.00 -9.38 1.19
N ILE A 104 10.68 -10.12 2.07
CA ILE A 104 10.13 -10.51 3.38
C ILE A 104 9.79 -9.28 4.22
N LYS A 105 10.67 -8.27 4.27
CA LYS A 105 10.41 -7.02 5.01
C LYS A 105 9.21 -6.26 4.46
N LEU A 106 9.08 -6.18 3.14
CA LEU A 106 7.96 -5.53 2.48
C LEU A 106 6.66 -6.26 2.82
N LEU A 107 6.62 -7.58 2.64
CA LEU A 107 5.44 -8.39 2.90
C LEU A 107 5.01 -8.32 4.36
N ASN A 108 5.94 -8.37 5.31
CA ASN A 108 5.64 -8.19 6.74
C ASN A 108 5.05 -6.81 7.07
N ASN A 109 5.34 -5.79 6.26
CA ASN A 109 4.83 -4.43 6.44
C ASN A 109 3.48 -4.22 5.74
N LEU A 110 3.19 -4.98 4.68
CA LEU A 110 1.95 -4.88 3.91
C LEU A 110 0.83 -5.77 4.43
N GLN A 111 1.18 -6.96 4.93
CA GLN A 111 0.18 -7.95 5.32
C GLN A 111 -0.54 -7.53 6.60
N SER A 112 -1.83 -7.83 6.62
CA SER A 112 -2.69 -7.78 7.79
C SER A 112 -3.34 -9.14 7.99
N ASP A 113 -4.02 -9.35 9.12
CA ASP A 113 -4.78 -10.58 9.35
C ASP A 113 -5.85 -10.83 8.27
N SER A 114 -6.32 -9.74 7.63
CA SER A 114 -7.36 -9.76 6.60
C SER A 114 -6.85 -9.96 5.17
N VAL A 115 -5.56 -9.68 4.90
CA VAL A 115 -4.99 -9.71 3.55
C VAL A 115 -3.67 -10.45 3.54
N LYS A 116 -3.65 -11.57 2.83
CA LYS A 116 -2.42 -12.29 2.45
C LYS A 116 -2.07 -11.99 1.01
N LEU A 117 -0.77 -11.87 0.73
CA LEU A 117 -0.25 -11.47 -0.57
C LEU A 117 0.59 -12.60 -1.17
N LYS A 118 0.25 -12.99 -2.39
CA LYS A 118 0.97 -13.95 -3.22
C LYS A 118 1.70 -13.21 -4.34
N LYS A 119 2.94 -13.63 -4.63
CA LYS A 119 3.72 -13.09 -5.74
C LYS A 119 3.17 -13.53 -7.10
N GLU A 120 2.98 -12.59 -8.01
CA GLU A 120 2.52 -12.84 -9.38
C GLU A 120 3.07 -11.77 -10.34
N ASN A 121 3.66 -12.20 -11.46
CA ASN A 121 4.15 -11.32 -12.55
C ASN A 121 5.02 -10.12 -12.09
N GLY A 122 5.84 -10.30 -11.06
CA GLY A 122 6.73 -9.24 -10.54
C GLY A 122 6.08 -8.29 -9.51
N GLY A 123 4.79 -8.46 -9.24
CA GLY A 123 4.06 -7.80 -8.14
C GLY A 123 3.44 -8.81 -7.19
N TYR A 124 2.41 -8.37 -6.47
CA TYR A 124 1.67 -9.17 -5.50
C TYR A 124 0.16 -9.01 -5.68
N VAL A 125 -0.56 -10.13 -5.56
CA VAL A 125 -2.03 -10.18 -5.61
C VAL A 125 -2.57 -10.76 -4.31
N TYR A 126 -3.85 -10.55 -4.05
CA TYR A 126 -4.50 -11.10 -2.87
C TYR A 126 -4.59 -12.62 -2.99
N GLU A 127 -4.14 -13.32 -1.96
CA GLU A 127 -4.32 -14.77 -1.82
C GLU A 127 -5.76 -15.02 -1.35
N HIS A 128 -6.54 -15.71 -2.19
CA HIS A 128 -7.94 -16.08 -1.92
C HIS A 128 -8.03 -17.56 -1.54
#